data_AF-A0A6A7M3T2-F1
#
_entry.id   AF-A0A6A7M3T2-F1
#
_cell.length_a   1.000
_cell.length_b   1.000
_cell.length_c   1.000
_cell.angle_alpha   90.00
_cell.angle_beta   90.00
_cell.angle_gamma   90.00
#
_symmetry.space_group_name_H-M   'P 1'
#
loop_
_entity.id
_entity.type
_entity.pdbx_description
1 polymer ?
#
loop_
_entity_poly.entity_id
_entity_poly.type
_entity_poly.pdbx_seq_one_letter_code
_entity_poly.pdbx_strand_id
1 'polypeptide(L)'
;MSKVPSAGKKKRKPNKPKQNLSAAYVEKVKPKGEAFEVSDTGARGLILLVHQSGAKSWIMRFRRPSGKHAKLTLGSYYMDGSPGVP
;
A
#
# COMPACT_ATOMS: atom_id res chain seq x y z
N MET A 1 25.64 24.65 -38.97
CA MET A 1 24.78 24.77 -37.77
C MET A 1 23.52 23.93 -38.01
N SER A 2 23.41 22.73 -37.45
CA SER A 2 22.22 21.89 -37.59
C SER A 2 21.55 21.70 -36.23
N LYS A 3 20.25 21.97 -36.15
CA LYS A 3 19.47 22.01 -34.91
C LYS A 3 18.92 20.61 -34.62
N VAL A 4 19.31 20.04 -33.48
CA VAL A 4 18.78 18.76 -32.99
C VAL A 4 17.31 18.97 -32.57
N PRO A 5 16.34 18.17 -33.04
CA PRO A 5 14.95 18.30 -32.63
C PRO A 5 14.76 17.81 -31.17
N SER A 6 14.12 18.64 -30.36
CA SER A 6 13.80 18.36 -28.96
C SER A 6 12.66 17.32 -28.87
N ALA A 7 12.93 16.18 -28.23
CA ALA A 7 11.93 15.15 -27.95
C ALA A 7 10.82 15.72 -27.04
N GLY A 8 9.56 15.57 -27.46
CA GLY A 8 8.39 16.07 -26.75
C GLY A 8 8.31 15.55 -25.31
N LYS A 9 8.12 16.47 -24.35
CA LYS A 9 7.94 16.15 -22.93
C LYS A 9 6.63 15.37 -22.73
N LYS A 10 6.71 14.07 -22.38
CA LYS A 10 5.54 13.28 -21.95
C LYS A 10 4.93 13.93 -20.70
N LYS A 11 3.62 14.22 -20.72
CA LYS A 11 2.87 14.75 -19.58
C LYS A 11 2.93 13.73 -18.43
N ARG A 12 3.50 14.13 -17.27
CA ARG A 12 3.54 13.29 -16.06
C ARG A 12 2.11 13.13 -15.54
N LYS A 13 1.70 11.89 -15.23
CA LYS A 13 0.42 11.64 -14.56
C LYS A 13 0.41 12.38 -13.21
N PRO A 14 -0.72 12.98 -12.80
CA PRO A 14 -0.82 13.63 -11.50
C PRO A 14 -0.52 12.63 -10.39
N ASN A 15 0.22 13.08 -9.37
CA ASN A 15 0.52 12.25 -8.21
C ASN A 15 -0.80 11.97 -7.47
N LYS A 16 -1.11 10.69 -7.23
CA LYS A 16 -2.25 10.31 -6.40
C LYS A 16 -2.03 10.92 -5.00
N PRO A 17 -3.04 11.55 -4.38
CA PRO A 17 -2.89 12.05 -3.02
C PRO A 17 -2.46 10.90 -2.10
N LYS A 18 -1.49 11.20 -1.23
CA LYS A 18 -0.99 10.30 -0.20
C LYS A 18 -2.16 9.92 0.71
N GLN A 19 -2.50 8.63 0.76
CA GLN A 19 -3.71 8.14 1.41
C GLN A 19 -3.37 7.82 2.88
N ASN A 20 -3.82 8.66 3.82
CA ASN A 20 -3.83 8.28 5.23
C ASN A 20 -4.91 7.22 5.43
N LEU A 21 -4.56 6.10 6.07
CA LEU A 21 -5.55 5.08 6.37
C LEU A 21 -6.45 5.56 7.51
N SER A 22 -7.76 5.48 7.27
CA SER A 22 -8.77 5.65 8.31
C SER A 22 -9.46 4.31 8.58
N ALA A 23 -9.99 4.12 9.78
CA ALA A 23 -10.75 2.90 10.12
C ALA A 23 -11.88 2.63 9.10
N ALA A 24 -12.65 3.66 8.76
CA ALA A 24 -13.71 3.57 7.75
C ALA A 24 -13.21 3.13 6.36
N TYR A 25 -11.98 3.50 5.97
CA TYR A 25 -11.38 3.01 4.73
C TYR A 25 -11.02 1.52 4.85
N VAL A 26 -10.38 1.11 5.95
CA VAL A 26 -9.98 -0.28 6.20
C VAL A 26 -11.21 -1.21 6.22
N GLU A 27 -12.34 -0.75 6.74
CA GLU A 27 -13.59 -1.49 6.71
C GLU A 27 -14.12 -1.65 5.28
N LYS A 28 -14.21 -0.55 4.52
CA LYS A 28 -14.86 -0.51 3.20
C LYS A 28 -14.01 -1.02 2.04
N VAL A 29 -12.69 -1.11 2.21
CA VAL A 29 -11.80 -1.55 1.13
C VAL A 29 -12.09 -3.00 0.77
N LYS A 30 -12.43 -3.21 -0.51
CA LYS A 30 -12.80 -4.51 -1.05
C LYS A 30 -11.58 -5.26 -1.59
N PRO A 31 -11.58 -6.61 -1.54
CA PRO A 31 -10.60 -7.42 -2.23
C PRO A 31 -10.64 -7.18 -3.74
N LYS A 32 -9.54 -7.51 -4.41
CA LYS A 32 -9.41 -7.47 -5.87
C LYS A 32 -9.00 -8.85 -6.37
N GLY A 33 -8.82 -8.98 -7.69
CA GLY A 33 -8.30 -10.19 -8.32
C GLY A 33 -6.88 -10.58 -7.90
N GLU A 34 -6.16 -9.72 -7.19
CA GLU A 34 -4.86 -10.00 -6.57
C GLU A 34 -4.72 -9.29 -5.22
N ALA A 35 -3.88 -9.84 -4.34
CA ALA A 35 -3.59 -9.21 -3.06
C ALA A 35 -2.84 -7.89 -3.28
N PHE A 36 -3.19 -6.85 -2.52
CA PHE A 36 -2.57 -5.53 -2.71
C PHE A 36 -2.30 -4.83 -1.38
N GLU A 37 -1.24 -4.02 -1.39
CA GLU A 37 -0.79 -3.22 -0.26
C GLU A 37 -1.37 -1.81 -0.34
N VAL A 38 -1.91 -1.32 0.78
CA VAL A 38 -2.29 0.08 0.97
C VAL A 38 -1.43 0.66 2.07
N SER A 39 -0.48 1.52 1.71
CA SER A 39 0.39 2.19 2.66
C SER A 39 -0.37 3.27 3.43
N ASP A 40 -0.19 3.32 4.74
CA ASP A 40 -0.59 4.47 5.54
C ASP A 40 0.45 5.58 5.42
N THR A 41 0.02 6.77 5.00
CA THR A 41 0.91 7.93 4.93
C THR A 41 1.02 8.70 6.25
N GLY A 42 0.16 8.39 7.24
CA GLY A 42 0.26 8.87 8.62
C GLY A 42 1.35 8.14 9.43
N ALA A 43 1.48 6.82 9.26
CA ALA A 43 2.52 6.02 9.88
C ALA A 43 3.49 5.41 8.85
N ARG A 44 4.71 5.95 8.77
CA ARG A 44 5.72 5.51 7.80
C ARG A 44 6.04 4.02 7.94
N GLY A 45 5.77 3.26 6.89
CA GLY A 45 6.08 1.83 6.81
C GLY A 45 4.92 0.93 7.24
N LEU A 46 3.85 1.48 7.82
CA LEU A 46 2.63 0.74 8.11
C LEU A 46 1.82 0.55 6.84
N ILE A 47 1.34 -0.68 6.64
CA ILE A 47 0.67 -1.12 5.42
C ILE A 47 -0.47 -2.04 5.79
N LEU A 48 -1.64 -1.82 5.19
CA LEU A 48 -2.72 -2.79 5.13
C LEU A 48 -2.53 -3.69 3.91
N LEU A 49 -2.38 -4.99 4.12
CA LEU A 49 -2.45 -5.99 3.05
C LEU A 49 -3.88 -6.51 2.95
N VAL A 50 -4.50 -6.31 1.78
CA VAL A 50 -5.82 -6.84 1.45
C VAL A 50 -5.62 -8.07 0.57
N HIS A 51 -6.03 -9.24 1.06
CA HIS A 51 -5.96 -10.50 0.32
C HIS A 51 -7.13 -10.65 -0.64
N GLN A 52 -6.97 -11.51 -1.66
CA GLN A 52 -8.05 -11.86 -2.61
C GLN A 52 -9.28 -12.44 -1.89
N SER A 53 -9.08 -13.15 -0.78
CA SER A 53 -10.15 -13.75 0.01
C SER A 53 -11.00 -12.76 0.80
N GLY A 54 -10.62 -11.48 0.85
CA GLY A 54 -11.23 -10.48 1.74
C GLY A 54 -10.53 -10.32 3.09
N ALA A 55 -9.67 -11.28 3.46
CA ALA A 55 -8.84 -11.17 4.66
C ALA A 55 -7.93 -9.95 4.58
N LYS A 56 -7.71 -9.31 5.73
CA LYS A 56 -6.89 -8.10 5.85
C LYS A 56 -5.86 -8.32 6.94
N SER A 57 -4.60 -7.94 6.68
CA SER A 57 -3.52 -8.05 7.65
C SER A 57 -2.69 -6.77 7.71
N TRP A 58 -2.16 -6.47 8.88
CA TRP A 58 -1.26 -5.35 9.10
C TRP A 58 0.19 -5.77 8.91
N ILE A 59 0.94 -4.93 8.23
CA ILE A 59 2.34 -5.17 7.89
C ILE A 59 3.15 -3.91 8.19
N MET A 60 4.34 -4.12 8.75
CA MET A 60 5.34 -3.08 8.94
C MET A 60 6.55 -3.35 8.04
N ARG A 61 6.89 -2.36 7.20
CA ARG A 61 8.15 -2.32 6.46
C ARG A 61 9.12 -1.39 7.17
N PHE A 62 10.31 -1.91 7.50
CA PHE A 62 11.32 -1.17 8.25
C PHE A 62 12.73 -1.46 7.74
N ARG A 63 13.71 -0.75 8.32
CA ARG A 63 15.14 -1.01 8.10
C ARG A 63 15.70 -1.68 9.33
N ARG A 64 16.40 -2.78 9.15
CA ARG A 64 17.20 -3.38 10.23
C ARG A 64 18.39 -2.47 10.55
N PRO A 65 19.04 -2.62 11.72
CA PRO A 65 20.27 -1.87 12.04
C PRO A 65 21.36 -1.98 10.95
N SER A 66 21.39 -3.10 10.22
CA SER A 66 22.28 -3.31 9.06
C SER A 66 21.88 -2.55 7.78
N GLY A 67 20.86 -1.70 7.81
CA GLY A 67 20.34 -0.96 6.66
C GLY A 67 19.46 -1.77 5.69
N LYS A 68 19.41 -3.09 5.83
CA LYS A 68 18.59 -3.98 4.98
C LYS A 68 17.10 -3.75 5.20
N HIS A 69 16.32 -3.83 4.13
CA HIS A 69 14.86 -3.84 4.20
C HIS A 69 14.36 -5.09 4.93
N ALA A 70 13.32 -4.91 5.75
CA ALA A 70 12.61 -6.00 6.38
C ALA A 70 11.09 -5.75 6.36
N LYS A 71 10.34 -6.84 6.47
CA LYS A 71 8.88 -6.89 6.53
C LYS A 71 8.49 -7.72 7.76
N LEU A 72 7.58 -7.20 8.56
CA LEU A 72 6.97 -7.88 9.70
C LEU A 72 5.45 -7.87 9.50
N THR A 73 4.81 -9.02 9.61
CA THR A 73 3.35 -9.10 9.71
C THR A 73 2.96 -8.92 11.17
N LEU A 74 2.14 -7.91 11.45
CA LEU A 74 1.70 -7.56 12.81
C LEU A 74 0.49 -8.41 13.25
N GLY A 75 -0.34 -8.83 12.30
CA GLY A 75 -1.50 -9.67 12.58
C GLY A 75 -2.67 -9.41 11.63
N SER A 76 -3.75 -10.16 11.82
CA SER A 76 -5.03 -9.92 11.13
C SER A 76 -5.63 -8.60 11.59
N TYR A 77 -6.38 -7.93 10.70
CA TYR A 77 -7.26 -6.82 11.08
C TYR A 77 -8.42 -7.30 11.96
N TYR A 78 -8.95 -8.49 11.67
CA TYR A 78 -10.04 -9.09 12.43
C TYR A 78 -9.47 -9.84 13.63
N MET A 79 -9.91 -9.46 14.84
CA MET A 79 -9.39 -9.98 16.10
C MET A 79 -9.77 -11.44 16.37
N ASP A 80 -10.79 -11.95 15.70
CA ASP A 80 -11.26 -13.33 15.77
C ASP A 80 -10.62 -14.26 14.71
N GLY A 81 -9.73 -13.73 13.87
CA GLY A 81 -9.13 -14.48 12.76
C GLY A 81 -10.09 -14.75 11.60
N SER A 82 -11.31 -14.22 11.64
CA SER A 82 -12.26 -14.32 10.53
C SER A 82 -11.72 -13.57 9.31
N PRO A 83 -11.97 -14.05 8.07
CA PRO A 83 -11.53 -13.36 6.86
C PRO A 83 -12.24 -12.01 6.62
N GLY A 84 -13.16 -11.60 7.50
CA GLY A 84 -14.09 -10.52 7.23
C GLY A 84 -15.13 -10.95 6.21
N VAL A 85 -16.40 -10.65 6.48
CA VAL A 85 -17.46 -10.96 5.52
C VAL A 85 -17.26 -10.07 4.27
N PRO A 86 -17.26 -10.62 3.05
CA PRO A 86 -17.10 -9.87 1.80
C PRO A 86 -18.23 -8.89 1.51
#